data_AF-A0AAW1JEG7-F1
#
_entry.id   AF-A0AAW1JEG7-F1
#
_cell.length_a   1.000
_cell.length_b   1.000
_cell.length_c   1.000
_cell.angle_alpha   90.00
_cell.angle_beta   90.00
_cell.angle_gamma   90.00
#
_symmetry.space_group_name_H-M   'P 1'
#
loop_
_entity.id
_entity.type
_entity.pdbx_description
1 polymer ?
#
loop_
_entity_poly.entity_id
_entity_poly.type
_entity_poly.pdbx_seq_one_letter_code
_entity_poly.pdbx_strand_id
1 'polypeptide(L)'
;MAELLSPNQIRNGPKPYKRRRVTDNRDYKVLYRFTKENVEWITHYFYGDDNLDTRGGAVSNEIKIKCFLRYVGDPGFQSGIGEIAFTIFITEVSNKIYERANEWIEFPQTNEELRNSKQEW
;
A
#
# COMPACT_ATOMS: atom_id res chain seq x y z
N MET A 1 -4.75 56.87 -23.70
CA MET A 1 -4.36 56.31 -22.40
C MET A 1 -4.79 54.85 -22.38
N ALA A 2 -3.86 53.92 -22.31
CA ALA A 2 -4.15 52.48 -22.31
C ALA A 2 -4.42 52.04 -20.87
N GLU A 3 -5.62 51.50 -20.61
CA GLU A 3 -5.97 50.88 -19.34
C GLU A 3 -5.18 49.58 -19.17
N LEU A 4 -4.29 49.56 -18.18
CA LEU A 4 -3.57 48.37 -17.73
C LEU A 4 -4.56 47.44 -17.01
N LEU A 5 -4.85 46.28 -17.60
CA LEU A 5 -5.60 45.21 -16.96
C LEU A 5 -4.82 44.66 -15.75
N SER A 6 -5.45 44.67 -14.57
CA SER A 6 -4.90 44.12 -13.33
C SER A 6 -4.70 42.60 -13.40
N PRO A 7 -3.52 42.07 -13.02
CA PRO A 7 -3.26 40.64 -12.98
C PRO A 7 -3.67 40.05 -11.62
N ASN A 8 -4.94 39.70 -11.43
CA ASN A 8 -5.36 38.67 -10.47
C ASN A 8 -6.88 38.44 -10.54
N GLN A 9 -7.34 37.74 -11.57
CA GLN A 9 -8.63 37.06 -11.54
C GLN A 9 -8.34 35.59 -11.16
N ILE A 10 -8.20 35.34 -9.85
CA ILE A 10 -8.13 33.97 -9.32
C ILE A 10 -9.48 33.33 -9.63
N ARG A 11 -9.49 32.36 -10.56
CA ARG A 11 -10.66 31.56 -10.91
C ARG A 11 -11.07 30.68 -9.73
N ASN A 12 -11.92 31.18 -8.85
CA ASN A 12 -12.56 30.45 -7.74
C ASN A 12 -13.72 29.55 -8.24
N GLY A 13 -13.49 28.77 -9.31
CA GLY A 13 -14.42 27.73 -9.71
C GLY A 13 -14.17 26.47 -8.86
N PRO A 14 -15.21 25.71 -8.46
CA PRO A 14 -15.02 24.41 -7.84
C PRO A 14 -14.16 23.53 -8.77
N LYS A 15 -12.98 23.11 -8.30
CA LYS A 15 -12.08 22.27 -9.10
C LYS A 15 -12.80 20.95 -9.40
N PRO A 16 -13.06 20.61 -10.69
CA PRO A 16 -13.68 19.35 -11.02
C PRO A 16 -12.66 18.23 -10.82
N TYR A 17 -12.60 17.69 -9.61
CA TYR A 17 -11.82 16.49 -9.36
C TYR A 17 -12.47 15.33 -10.12
N LYS A 18 -11.69 14.60 -10.92
CA LYS A 18 -12.16 13.34 -11.51
C LYS A 18 -12.59 12.42 -10.37
N ARG A 19 -13.80 11.87 -10.48
CA ARG A 19 -14.30 10.87 -9.53
C ARG A 19 -13.29 9.72 -9.47
N ARG A 20 -12.79 9.41 -8.26
CA ARG A 20 -11.90 8.26 -8.06
C ARG A 20 -12.63 7.00 -8.53
N ARG A 21 -11.96 6.15 -9.29
CA ARG A 21 -12.52 4.85 -9.68
C ARG A 21 -12.73 4.04 -8.40
N VAL A 22 -13.94 3.52 -8.22
CA VAL A 22 -14.22 2.57 -7.15
C VAL A 22 -13.68 1.23 -7.60
N THR A 23 -12.76 0.67 -6.83
CA THR A 23 -12.18 -0.66 -7.07
C THR A 23 -13.22 -1.72 -6.71
N ASP A 24 -13.53 -2.63 -7.63
CA ASP A 24 -14.42 -3.77 -7.36
C ASP A 24 -13.64 -4.84 -6.56
N ASN A 25 -14.31 -5.65 -5.75
CA ASN A 25 -13.69 -6.77 -5.03
C ASN A 25 -12.99 -7.75 -6.00
N ARG A 26 -13.49 -7.87 -7.23
CA ARG A 26 -12.84 -8.67 -8.29
C ARG A 26 -11.45 -8.14 -8.65
N ASP A 27 -11.23 -6.84 -8.54
CA ASP A 27 -9.94 -6.23 -8.84
C ASP A 27 -8.90 -6.57 -7.77
N TYR A 28 -9.30 -6.83 -6.50
CA TYR A 28 -8.35 -7.14 -5.43
C TYR A 28 -7.57 -8.43 -5.71
N LYS A 29 -8.27 -9.50 -6.11
CA LYS A 29 -7.64 -10.78 -6.44
C LYS A 29 -6.72 -10.66 -7.66
N VAL A 30 -7.13 -9.88 -8.66
CA VAL A 30 -6.34 -9.68 -9.89
C VAL A 30 -5.09 -8.83 -9.61
N LEU A 31 -5.24 -7.75 -8.86
CA LEU A 31 -4.19 -6.74 -8.67
C LEU A 31 -3.23 -7.05 -7.53
N TYR A 32 -3.72 -7.69 -6.46
CA TYR A 32 -2.95 -7.90 -5.23
C TYR A 32 -2.81 -9.38 -4.88
N ARG A 33 -3.47 -10.30 -5.60
CA ARG A 33 -3.55 -11.75 -5.28
C ARG A 33 -4.32 -12.10 -3.99
N PHE A 34 -4.78 -11.10 -3.25
CA PHE A 34 -5.53 -11.22 -2.01
C PHE A 34 -6.99 -10.78 -2.16
N THR A 35 -7.86 -11.19 -1.24
CA THR A 35 -9.21 -10.61 -1.12
C THR A 35 -9.13 -9.24 -0.43
N LYS A 36 -10.23 -8.48 -0.46
CA LYS A 36 -10.29 -7.17 0.20
C LYS A 36 -10.07 -7.30 1.71
N GLU A 37 -10.72 -8.28 2.32
CA GLU A 37 -10.66 -8.55 3.76
C GLU A 37 -9.22 -8.89 4.19
N ASN A 38 -8.49 -9.66 3.38
CA ASN A 38 -7.09 -9.97 3.65
C ASN A 38 -6.22 -8.70 3.59
N VAL A 39 -6.46 -7.81 2.62
CA VAL A 39 -5.71 -6.55 2.50
C VAL A 39 -6.01 -5.62 3.68
N GLU A 40 -7.28 -5.52 4.10
CA GLU A 40 -7.69 -4.75 5.28
C GLU A 40 -7.06 -5.32 6.55
N TRP A 41 -7.08 -6.64 6.72
CA TRP A 41 -6.44 -7.33 7.85
C TRP A 41 -4.94 -7.07 7.88
N ILE A 42 -4.22 -7.22 6.76
CA ILE A 42 -2.78 -6.93 6.66
C ILE A 42 -2.50 -5.46 7.03
N THR A 43 -3.36 -4.55 6.55
CA THR A 43 -3.22 -3.11 6.86
C THR A 43 -3.34 -2.86 8.36
N HIS A 44 -4.37 -3.41 8.99
CA HIS A 44 -4.56 -3.33 10.44
C HIS A 44 -3.39 -3.96 11.19
N TYR A 45 -2.95 -5.14 10.78
CA TYR A 45 -1.88 -5.87 11.45
C TYR A 45 -0.57 -5.06 11.53
N PHE A 46 -0.22 -4.29 10.50
CA PHE A 46 1.01 -3.49 10.44
C PHE A 46 0.89 -2.05 10.93
N TYR A 47 -0.30 -1.46 10.85
CA TYR A 47 -0.53 -0.04 11.12
C TYR A 47 -1.52 0.24 12.27
N GLY A 48 -2.15 -0.80 12.82
CA GLY A 48 -3.20 -0.69 13.83
C GLY A 48 -4.48 -0.04 13.32
N ASP A 49 -5.36 0.32 14.26
CA ASP A 49 -6.59 1.07 13.99
C ASP A 49 -6.36 2.58 13.76
N ASP A 50 -5.12 3.04 13.95
CA ASP A 50 -4.72 4.45 13.80
C ASP A 50 -4.57 4.82 12.31
N ASN A 51 -5.70 4.90 11.61
CA ASN A 51 -5.82 5.51 10.29
C ASN A 51 -5.87 7.05 10.35
N LEU A 52 -5.39 7.64 11.45
CA LEU A 52 -5.63 9.04 11.83
C LEU A 52 -4.63 10.04 11.26
N ASP A 53 -3.82 9.68 10.26
CA ASP A 53 -3.04 10.71 9.54
C ASP A 53 -3.97 11.48 8.57
N THR A 54 -4.77 12.38 9.14
CA THR A 54 -5.73 13.26 8.46
C THR A 54 -5.08 14.53 7.93
N ARG A 55 -3.75 14.58 7.81
CA ARG A 55 -3.08 15.66 7.06
C ARG A 55 -3.52 15.49 5.62
N GLY A 56 -4.34 16.39 5.09
CA GLY A 56 -5.14 16.24 3.85
C GLY A 56 -4.40 15.95 2.52
N GLY A 57 -3.13 15.54 2.55
CA GLY A 57 -2.38 14.97 1.42
C GLY A 57 -1.60 13.68 1.76
N ALA A 58 -1.74 13.13 2.97
CA ALA A 58 -1.09 11.89 3.36
C ALA A 58 -1.74 10.68 2.64
N VAL A 59 -0.90 9.74 2.21
CA VAL A 59 -1.36 8.49 1.59
C VAL A 59 -1.81 7.55 2.70
N SER A 60 -3.06 7.06 2.61
CA SER A 60 -3.62 6.14 3.61
C SER A 60 -2.80 4.84 3.71
N ASN A 61 -2.74 4.25 4.91
CA ASN A 61 -2.02 3.00 5.17
C ASN A 61 -2.47 1.86 4.24
N GLU A 62 -3.77 1.75 3.93
CA GLU A 62 -4.30 0.77 2.99
C GLU A 62 -3.72 0.95 1.57
N ILE A 63 -3.50 2.20 1.13
CA ILE A 63 -2.86 2.48 -0.17
C ILE A 63 -1.39 2.08 -0.14
N LYS A 64 -0.68 2.31 0.97
CA LYS A 64 0.72 1.89 1.11
C LYS A 64 0.85 0.36 0.96
N ILE A 65 0.01 -0.40 1.67
CA ILE A 65 -0.05 -1.86 1.54
C ILE A 65 -0.42 -2.28 0.12
N LYS A 66 -1.45 -1.69 -0.50
CA LYS A 66 -1.81 -2.00 -1.90
C LYS A 66 -0.68 -1.73 -2.89
N CYS A 67 0.05 -0.62 -2.73
CA CYS A 67 1.21 -0.31 -3.56
C CYS A 67 2.31 -1.35 -3.38
N PHE A 68 2.60 -1.73 -2.13
CA PHE A 68 3.58 -2.79 -1.83
C PHE A 68 3.18 -4.14 -2.44
N LEU A 69 1.94 -4.59 -2.20
CA LEU A 69 1.46 -5.87 -2.73
C LEU A 69 1.49 -5.92 -4.25
N ARG A 70 1.16 -4.80 -4.90
CA ARG A 70 1.25 -4.70 -6.36
C ARG A 70 2.69 -4.68 -6.85
N TYR A 71 3.60 -4.05 -6.12
CA TYR A 71 5.03 -4.06 -6.42
C TYR A 71 5.62 -5.48 -6.38
N VAL A 72 5.28 -6.27 -5.37
CA VAL A 72 5.79 -7.65 -5.26
C VAL A 72 5.07 -8.61 -6.21
N GLY A 73 3.78 -8.38 -6.50
CA GLY A 73 2.95 -9.29 -7.29
C GLY A 73 2.95 -9.06 -8.80
N ASP A 74 3.52 -7.96 -9.30
CA ASP A 74 3.51 -7.56 -10.71
C ASP A 74 4.88 -6.99 -11.14
N PRO A 75 5.74 -7.79 -11.81
CA PRO A 75 7.04 -7.34 -12.29
C PRO A 75 6.97 -6.12 -13.22
N GLY A 76 5.90 -5.96 -13.99
CA GLY A 76 5.71 -4.79 -14.87
C GLY A 76 5.39 -3.51 -14.09
N PHE A 77 4.79 -3.64 -12.91
CA PHE A 77 4.61 -2.52 -11.99
C PHE A 77 5.91 -2.15 -11.28
N GLN A 78 6.73 -3.16 -10.92
CA GLN A 78 8.03 -2.97 -10.29
C GLN A 78 8.98 -2.15 -11.15
N SER A 79 9.22 -2.57 -12.41
CA SER A 79 10.18 -1.90 -13.32
C SER A 79 9.69 -0.56 -13.90
N GLY A 80 8.44 -0.19 -13.63
CA GLY A 80 7.82 1.02 -14.17
C GLY A 80 7.61 2.08 -13.08
N ILE A 81 6.36 2.21 -12.64
CA ILE A 81 5.93 3.29 -11.74
C ILE A 81 6.32 2.99 -10.29
N GLY A 82 6.42 1.71 -9.91
CA GLY A 82 6.68 1.28 -8.54
C GLY A 82 7.97 1.86 -7.97
N GLU A 83 9.08 1.67 -8.67
CA GLU A 83 10.43 2.09 -8.24
C GLU A 83 10.64 3.62 -8.31
N ILE A 84 9.87 4.33 -9.14
CA ILE A 84 10.03 5.79 -9.32
C ILE A 84 9.12 6.57 -8.38
N ALA A 85 7.86 6.13 -8.18
CA ALA A 85 6.85 6.92 -7.50
C ALA A 85 6.49 6.41 -6.09
N PHE A 86 6.77 5.14 -5.77
CA PHE A 86 6.26 4.51 -4.54
C PHE A 86 7.34 3.87 -3.67
N THR A 87 8.63 4.05 -4.00
CA THR A 87 9.77 3.47 -3.26
C THR A 87 9.74 3.77 -1.77
N ILE A 88 9.33 4.98 -1.36
CA ILE A 88 9.21 5.33 0.07
C ILE A 88 8.22 4.39 0.77
N PHE A 89 7.05 4.14 0.18
CA PHE A 89 6.04 3.27 0.77
C PHE A 89 6.44 1.81 0.70
N ILE A 90 7.08 1.39 -0.39
CA ILE A 90 7.58 0.02 -0.55
C ILE A 90 8.61 -0.28 0.55
N THR A 91 9.59 0.60 0.74
CA THR A 91 10.62 0.46 1.78
C THR A 91 9.99 0.49 3.17
N GLU A 92 9.05 1.40 3.43
CA GLU A 92 8.34 1.48 4.71
C GLU A 92 7.62 0.16 5.07
N VAL A 93 6.84 -0.39 4.13
CA VAL A 93 6.14 -1.67 4.33
C VAL A 93 7.13 -2.83 4.45
N SER A 94 8.21 -2.83 3.66
CA SER A 94 9.24 -3.87 3.71
C SER A 94 9.92 -3.93 5.08
N ASN A 95 10.23 -2.77 5.68
CA ASN A 95 10.82 -2.72 7.01
C ASN A 95 9.87 -3.26 8.07
N LYS A 96 8.58 -2.91 8.01
CA LYS A 96 7.55 -3.46 8.93
C LYS A 96 7.40 -4.98 8.81
N ILE A 97 7.49 -5.52 7.60
CA ILE A 97 7.51 -6.97 7.35
C ILE A 97 8.76 -7.58 7.98
N TYR A 98 9.92 -6.99 7.76
CA TYR A 98 11.19 -7.48 8.28
C TYR A 98 11.21 -7.49 9.83
N GLU A 99 10.69 -6.45 10.46
CA GLU A 99 10.57 -6.33 11.93
C GLU A 99 9.76 -7.45 12.58
N ARG A 100 8.84 -8.09 11.84
CA ARG A 100 8.00 -9.20 12.32
C ARG A 100 8.29 -10.54 11.65
N ALA A 101 9.26 -10.60 10.73
CA ALA A 101 9.52 -11.81 9.95
C ALA A 101 9.95 -12.99 10.85
N ASN A 102 10.61 -12.69 11.97
CA ASN A 102 10.99 -13.65 13.00
C ASN A 102 9.79 -14.29 13.72
N GLU A 103 8.60 -13.68 13.69
CA GLU A 103 7.37 -14.24 14.28
C GLU A 103 6.68 -15.26 13.35
N TRP A 104 6.98 -15.23 12.04
CA TRP A 104 6.31 -16.11 11.06
C TRP A 104 7.19 -17.24 10.55
N ILE A 105 8.51 -17.02 10.54
CA ILE A 105 9.48 -17.98 10.04
C ILE A 105 10.26 -18.51 11.21
N GLU A 106 9.69 -19.52 11.86
CA GLU A 106 10.39 -20.31 12.87
C GLU A 106 11.09 -21.47 12.17
N PHE A 107 12.43 -21.42 12.14
CA PHE A 107 13.20 -22.58 11.71
C PHE A 107 13.30 -23.56 12.88
N PRO A 108 12.99 -24.85 12.68
CA PRO A 108 13.14 -25.85 13.73
C PRO A 108 14.61 -25.88 14.17
N GLN A 109 14.83 -25.66 15.46
CA GLN A 109 16.15 -25.65 16.09
C GLN A 109 16.54 -27.04 16.57
N THR A 110 15.57 -27.95 16.72
CA THR A 110 15.78 -29.33 17.14
C THR A 110 15.37 -30.35 16.08
N ASN A 111 15.97 -31.54 16.14
CA ASN A 111 15.56 -32.66 15.30
C ASN A 111 14.11 -33.10 15.55
N GLU A 112 13.57 -32.83 16.74
CA GLU A 112 12.19 -33.12 17.11
C GLU A 112 11.22 -32.13 16.49
N GLU A 113 11.49 -30.82 16.60
CA GLU A 113 10.74 -29.77 15.91
C GLU A 113 10.76 -30.00 14.39
N LEU A 114 11.91 -30.35 13.82
CA LEU A 114 12.03 -30.64 12.39
C LEU A 114 11.17 -31.83 11.98
N ARG A 115 11.09 -32.86 12.83
CA ARG A 115 10.25 -34.04 12.57
C ARG A 115 8.76 -33.69 12.65
N ASN A 116 8.36 -32.83 13.60
CA ASN A 116 6.98 -32.38 13.75
C ASN A 116 6.56 -31.49 12.58
N SER A 117 7.38 -30.50 12.18
CA SER A 117 7.08 -29.65 11.03
C SER A 117 6.97 -30.43 9.71
N LYS A 118 7.73 -31.51 9.55
CA LYS A 118 7.62 -32.42 8.40
C LYS A 118 6.31 -33.22 8.35
N GLN A 119 5.61 -33.36 9.47
CA GLN A 119 4.31 -34.06 9.52
C GLN A 119 3.14 -33.12 9.26
N GLU A 120 3.32 -31.81 9.46
CA GLU A 120 2.29 -30.80 9.23
C GLU A 120 2.22 -30.32 7.77
N TRP A 121 3.27 -30.56 6.98
CA TRP A 121 3.35 -30.28 5.54
C TRP A 121 2.97 -31.50 4.69
#